data_AF-A0A081CA08-F1
#
_entry.id   AF-A0A081CA08-F1
#
_cell.length_a   1.000
_cell.length_b   1.000
_cell.length_c   1.000
_cell.angle_alpha   90.00
_cell.angle_beta   90.00
_cell.angle_gamma   90.00
#
_symmetry.space_group_name_H-M   'P 1'
#
loop_
_entity.id
_entity.type
_entity.pdbx_description
1 polymer ?
#
loop_
_entity_poly.entity_id
_entity_poly.type
_entity_poly.pdbx_seq_one_letter_code
_entity_poly.pdbx_strand_id
1 'polypeptide(L)'
;MKNITALFSIVSVGFLLFVAEPTATRAAAPAPVLAESCPYTVVKGDTLIKIAAALTGSSRNYPLIIAFNALTSDRIAPGQVLHIPFDLLLPKHRCQPEATPVPTPLPKITVADEPAPAPEPMVIPIPTLTPPPKDKKFLAEIEAFVFEDANGNRRFDEGEPGVAGVKLILVKGRVDQPPLIGTIGVTNENGKYVFKNVEPGPRAVGLYETTLPPEVVLISESTVVVTVPEGGKSYVTFAGKIEKDE
;
A
#
# COMPACT_ATOMS: atom_id res chain seq x y z
N MET A 1 -89.75 -35.57 -29.86
CA MET A 1 -89.43 -34.33 -30.61
C MET A 1 -88.23 -33.67 -29.94
N LYS A 2 -87.12 -33.49 -30.68
CA LYS A 2 -85.89 -32.71 -30.41
C LYS A 2 -85.03 -33.19 -29.22
N ASN A 3 -84.00 -34.03 -29.44
CA ASN A 3 -82.58 -33.72 -29.76
C ASN A 3 -81.99 -32.67 -28.78
N ILE A 4 -80.89 -32.90 -28.05
CA ILE A 4 -79.53 -33.21 -28.54
C ILE A 4 -78.74 -34.01 -27.49
N THR A 5 -78.08 -35.07 -27.95
CA THR A 5 -77.02 -35.85 -27.30
C THR A 5 -75.76 -34.99 -27.11
N ALA A 6 -75.21 -34.90 -25.89
CA ALA A 6 -73.86 -34.40 -25.65
C ALA A 6 -72.96 -35.57 -25.19
N LEU A 7 -71.85 -35.72 -25.89
CA LEU A 7 -70.86 -36.80 -25.77
C LEU A 7 -69.53 -36.19 -25.29
N PHE A 8 -68.74 -37.03 -24.63
CA PHE A 8 -67.31 -36.95 -24.32
C PHE A 8 -66.85 -36.34 -22.97
N SER A 9 -66.43 -37.28 -22.10
CA SER A 9 -65.36 -37.19 -21.11
C SER A 9 -64.12 -36.46 -21.62
N ILE A 10 -63.39 -35.76 -20.74
CA ILE A 10 -62.10 -36.19 -20.16
C ILE A 10 -61.68 -35.19 -19.06
N VAL A 11 -61.11 -35.78 -18.01
CA VAL A 11 -60.42 -35.23 -16.83
C VAL A 11 -59.59 -33.97 -17.12
N SER A 12 -59.76 -32.91 -16.33
CA SER A 12 -58.78 -31.82 -16.21
C SER A 12 -58.02 -31.93 -14.89
N VAL A 13 -56.72 -32.21 -15.03
CA VAL A 13 -55.72 -32.25 -13.97
C VAL A 13 -55.43 -30.81 -13.53
N GLY A 14 -55.81 -30.46 -12.30
CA GLY A 14 -55.38 -29.22 -11.64
C GLY A 14 -53.99 -29.39 -11.05
N PHE A 15 -52.94 -29.21 -11.87
CA PHE A 15 -51.56 -29.15 -11.40
C PHE A 15 -51.27 -27.72 -10.93
N LEU A 16 -51.13 -27.52 -9.62
CA LEU A 16 -50.75 -26.24 -9.01
C LEU A 16 -49.24 -26.04 -9.26
N LEU A 17 -48.89 -25.16 -10.20
CA LEU A 17 -47.52 -24.80 -10.52
C LEU A 17 -46.99 -23.81 -9.46
N PHE A 18 -46.22 -24.30 -8.47
CA PHE A 18 -45.38 -23.42 -7.65
C PHE A 18 -44.21 -22.96 -8.53
N VAL A 19 -44.24 -21.71 -9.00
CA VAL A 19 -43.03 -21.04 -9.47
C VAL A 19 -42.23 -20.69 -8.22
N ALA A 20 -41.16 -21.45 -7.96
CA ALA A 20 -40.15 -21.02 -7.00
C ALA A 20 -39.56 -19.70 -7.52
N GLU A 21 -39.79 -18.61 -6.80
CA GLU A 21 -39.03 -17.37 -7.00
C GLU A 21 -37.55 -17.74 -6.90
N PRO A 22 -36.69 -17.36 -7.87
CA PRO A 22 -35.27 -17.60 -7.73
C PRO A 22 -34.83 -16.79 -6.51
N THR A 23 -34.48 -17.49 -5.43
CA THR A 23 -33.81 -16.88 -4.29
C THR A 23 -32.53 -16.27 -4.82
N ALA A 24 -32.57 -14.96 -5.09
CA ALA A 24 -31.39 -14.21 -5.42
C ALA A 24 -30.52 -14.25 -4.17
N THR A 25 -29.56 -15.18 -4.14
CA THR A 25 -28.42 -15.12 -3.24
C THR A 25 -27.78 -13.76 -3.51
N ARG A 26 -28.09 -12.78 -2.66
CA ARG A 26 -27.40 -11.50 -2.64
C ARG A 26 -25.94 -11.84 -2.39
N ALA A 27 -25.13 -11.83 -3.45
CA ALA A 27 -23.69 -11.86 -3.32
C ALA A 27 -23.34 -10.76 -2.31
N ALA A 28 -22.72 -11.14 -1.20
CA ALA A 28 -22.21 -10.18 -0.25
C ALA A 28 -21.32 -9.21 -1.05
N ALA A 29 -21.60 -7.91 -0.94
CA ALA A 29 -20.77 -6.89 -1.57
C ALA A 29 -19.31 -7.14 -1.15
N PRO A 30 -18.34 -7.09 -2.08
CA PRO A 30 -16.95 -7.27 -1.71
C PRO A 30 -16.61 -6.26 -0.61
N ALA A 31 -16.04 -6.75 0.49
CA ALA A 31 -15.56 -5.87 1.56
C ALA A 31 -14.62 -4.82 0.93
N PRO A 32 -14.73 -3.53 1.32
CA PRO A 32 -13.86 -2.50 0.77
C PRO A 32 -12.40 -2.86 1.07
N VAL A 33 -11.57 -2.88 0.02
CA VAL A 33 -10.13 -3.04 0.17
C VAL A 33 -9.61 -1.74 0.77
N LEU A 34 -8.93 -1.80 1.91
CA LEU A 34 -8.36 -0.60 2.52
C LEU A 34 -7.38 0.05 1.54
N ALA A 35 -7.53 1.35 1.30
CA ALA A 35 -6.61 2.12 0.47
C ALA A 35 -5.26 2.23 1.20
N GLU A 36 -4.18 1.73 0.57
CA GLU A 36 -2.81 1.84 1.13
C GLU A 36 -2.32 3.29 1.12
N SER A 37 -2.79 4.10 0.18
CA SER A 37 -2.47 5.53 0.12
C SER A 37 -3.65 6.33 -0.39
N CYS A 38 -3.68 7.62 -0.06
CA CYS A 38 -4.67 8.55 -0.59
C CYS A 38 -4.00 9.52 -1.57
N PRO A 39 -4.60 9.75 -2.74
CA PRO A 39 -4.08 10.74 -3.69
C PRO A 39 -4.27 12.16 -3.14
N TYR A 40 -3.29 13.01 -3.40
CA TYR A 40 -3.30 14.43 -3.13
C TYR A 40 -2.85 15.17 -4.38
N THR A 41 -3.70 16.05 -4.91
CA THR A 41 -3.33 16.93 -6.03
C THR A 41 -2.66 18.19 -5.50
N VAL A 42 -1.39 18.37 -5.85
CA VAL A 42 -0.59 19.54 -5.48
C VAL A 42 -1.26 20.81 -6.01
N VAL A 43 -1.42 21.81 -5.15
CA VAL A 43 -1.97 23.11 -5.50
C VAL A 43 -0.89 24.19 -5.56
N LYS A 44 -1.23 25.35 -6.15
CA LYS A 44 -0.29 26.48 -6.26
C LYS A 44 0.15 26.96 -4.87
N GLY A 45 1.46 26.98 -4.62
CA GLY A 45 2.05 27.45 -3.37
C GLY A 45 2.36 26.35 -2.35
N ASP A 46 2.02 25.11 -2.68
CA ASP A 46 2.43 23.94 -1.93
C ASP A 46 3.93 23.75 -1.95
N THR A 47 4.42 23.20 -0.85
CA THR A 47 5.72 22.57 -0.72
C THR A 47 5.48 21.24 -0.04
N LEU A 48 6.38 20.26 -0.21
CA LEU A 48 6.25 18.97 0.47
C LEU A 48 6.16 19.14 2.00
N ILE A 49 6.88 20.11 2.56
CA ILE A 49 6.86 20.48 3.98
C ILE A 49 5.45 20.91 4.42
N LYS A 50 4.79 21.80 3.65
CA LYS A 50 3.43 22.27 3.95
C LYS A 50 2.40 21.14 3.83
N ILE A 51 2.52 20.32 2.79
CA ILE A 51 1.64 19.16 2.57
C ILE A 51 1.80 18.17 3.73
N ALA A 52 3.03 17.85 4.11
CA ALA A 52 3.32 16.96 5.23
C ALA A 52 2.72 17.51 6.54
N ALA A 53 2.97 18.78 6.87
CA ALA A 53 2.40 19.41 8.06
C ALA A 53 0.88 19.33 8.08
N ALA A 54 0.22 19.69 6.98
CA ALA A 54 -1.23 19.75 6.89
C ALA A 54 -1.89 18.37 6.99
N LEU A 55 -1.37 17.38 6.25
CA LEU A 55 -2.02 16.09 6.09
C LEU A 55 -1.63 15.08 7.18
N THR A 56 -0.42 15.19 7.72
CA THR A 56 0.20 14.17 8.59
C THR A 56 0.44 14.67 10.02
N GLY A 57 0.26 15.97 10.25
CA GLY A 57 0.47 16.60 11.55
C GLY A 57 1.91 17.00 11.84
N SER A 58 2.88 16.65 10.99
CA SER A 58 4.27 17.09 11.11
C SER A 58 4.87 17.44 9.76
N SER A 59 5.49 18.62 9.67
CA SER A 59 6.25 19.05 8.49
C SER A 59 7.44 18.13 8.22
N ARG A 60 7.97 17.49 9.24
CA ARG A 60 9.11 16.57 9.19
C ARG A 60 8.79 15.25 8.48
N ASN A 61 7.52 14.97 8.19
CA ASN A 61 7.13 13.78 7.41
C ASN A 61 7.31 13.95 5.90
N TYR A 62 7.73 15.12 5.41
CA TYR A 62 7.91 15.35 3.98
C TYR A 62 8.89 14.39 3.27
N PRO A 63 9.98 13.89 3.90
CA PRO A 63 10.86 12.93 3.24
C PRO A 63 10.17 11.57 3.02
N LEU A 64 9.17 11.23 3.85
CA LEU A 64 8.31 10.05 3.61
C LEU A 64 7.48 10.23 2.34
N ILE A 65 7.02 11.44 2.07
CA ILE A 65 6.28 11.75 0.83
C ILE A 65 7.23 11.63 -0.38
N ILE A 66 8.46 12.13 -0.29
CA ILE A 66 9.49 11.95 -1.33
C ILE A 66 9.72 10.46 -1.59
N ALA A 67 10.01 9.70 -0.52
CA ALA A 67 10.29 8.27 -0.61
C ALA A 67 9.09 7.49 -1.18
N PHE A 68 7.87 7.82 -0.76
CA PHE A 68 6.64 7.16 -1.21
C PHE A 68 6.23 7.51 -2.64
N ASN A 69 6.77 8.58 -3.21
CA ASN A 69 6.46 9.02 -4.58
C ASN A 69 7.65 8.88 -5.54
N ALA A 70 8.74 8.24 -5.10
CA ALA A 70 9.98 8.08 -5.86
C ALA A 70 10.51 9.42 -6.41
N LEU A 71 10.30 10.51 -5.66
CA LEU A 71 10.76 11.82 -6.08
C LEU A 71 12.28 11.90 -5.90
N THR A 72 12.97 12.38 -6.93
CA THR A 72 14.43 12.60 -6.91
C THR A 72 14.81 13.98 -6.37
N SER A 73 13.83 14.85 -6.15
CA SER A 73 14.00 16.17 -5.55
C SER A 73 12.75 16.56 -4.76
N ASP A 74 12.84 17.65 -4.00
CA ASP A 74 11.73 18.24 -3.27
C ASP A 74 10.81 19.12 -4.14
N ARG A 75 11.13 19.27 -5.43
CA ARG A 75 10.36 20.08 -6.37
C ARG A 75 9.10 19.35 -6.78
N ILE A 76 7.96 20.02 -6.57
CA ILE A 76 6.63 19.59 -6.96
C ILE A 76 5.95 20.68 -7.79
N ALA A 77 5.07 20.28 -8.71
CA ALA A 77 4.33 21.19 -9.58
C ALA A 77 2.83 21.17 -9.28
N PRO A 78 2.11 22.31 -9.41
CA PRO A 78 0.66 22.31 -9.34
C PRO A 78 0.05 21.31 -10.33
N GLY A 79 -0.93 20.52 -9.89
CA GLY A 79 -1.55 19.45 -10.65
C GLY A 79 -0.84 18.09 -10.55
N GLN A 80 0.37 18.03 -9.98
CA GLN A 80 1.04 16.76 -9.68
C GLN A 80 0.22 15.99 -8.65
N VAL A 81 0.01 14.69 -8.88
CA VAL A 81 -0.64 13.81 -7.91
C VAL A 81 0.43 13.13 -7.08
N LEU A 82 0.37 13.33 -5.77
CA LEU A 82 1.17 12.63 -4.77
C LEU A 82 0.29 11.57 -4.11
N HIS A 83 0.82 10.39 -3.91
CA HIS A 83 0.22 9.40 -3.03
C HIS A 83 0.75 9.59 -1.61
N ILE A 84 -0.16 9.74 -0.64
CA ILE A 84 0.19 9.92 0.77
C ILE A 84 -0.18 8.64 1.53
N PRO A 85 0.76 8.00 2.26
CA PRO A 85 0.47 6.77 2.99
C PRO A 85 -0.72 6.92 3.94
N PHE A 86 -1.66 5.98 3.91
CA PHE A 86 -2.90 6.07 4.69
C PHE A 86 -2.64 6.17 6.21
N ASP A 87 -1.66 5.39 6.70
CA ASP A 87 -1.30 5.38 8.12
C ASP A 87 -0.59 6.66 8.58
N LEU A 88 -0.03 7.44 7.64
CA LEU A 88 0.59 8.73 7.91
C LEU A 88 -0.45 9.86 7.96
N LEU A 89 -1.62 9.67 7.35
CA LEU A 89 -2.68 10.67 7.34
C LEU A 89 -3.35 10.79 8.70
N LEU A 90 -3.52 12.04 9.14
CA LEU A 90 -4.43 12.37 10.23
C LEU A 90 -5.83 11.84 9.90
N PRO A 91 -6.63 11.39 10.89
CA PRO A 91 -7.94 10.78 10.64
C PRO A 91 -8.85 11.59 9.71
N LYS A 92 -8.85 12.93 9.85
CA LYS A 92 -9.63 13.86 9.02
C LYS A 92 -9.22 13.94 7.54
N HIS A 93 -8.03 13.46 7.19
CA HIS A 93 -7.47 13.53 5.84
C HIS A 93 -7.40 12.17 5.16
N ARG A 94 -7.84 11.10 5.83
CA ARG A 94 -7.90 9.77 5.24
C ARG A 94 -9.02 9.73 4.21
N CYS A 95 -8.68 9.33 3.00
CA CYS A 95 -9.64 8.91 1.99
C CYS A 95 -10.46 7.75 2.56
N GLN A 96 -11.76 7.71 2.31
CA GLN A 96 -12.50 6.49 2.59
C GLN A 96 -11.99 5.39 1.64
N PRO A 97 -11.82 4.14 2.12
CA PRO A 97 -11.71 3.00 1.24
C PRO A 97 -12.88 3.09 0.25
N GLU A 98 -12.56 3.23 -1.03
CA GLU A 98 -13.59 3.27 -2.05
C GLU A 98 -14.37 1.95 -1.94
N ALA A 99 -15.67 2.03 -1.71
CA ALA A 99 -16.52 0.86 -1.88
C ALA A 99 -16.23 0.36 -3.30
N THR A 100 -15.81 -0.89 -3.43
CA THR A 100 -15.48 -1.47 -4.74
C THR A 100 -16.57 -1.06 -5.73
N PRO A 101 -16.23 -0.41 -6.86
CA PRO A 101 -17.23 -0.11 -7.85
C PRO A 101 -17.89 -1.45 -8.20
N VAL A 102 -19.20 -1.55 -7.96
CA VAL A 102 -19.99 -2.66 -8.48
C VAL A 102 -19.61 -2.75 -9.95
N PRO A 103 -19.10 -3.90 -10.44
CA PRO A 103 -18.62 -3.99 -11.81
C PRO A 103 -19.75 -3.54 -12.71
N THR A 104 -19.56 -2.40 -13.39
CA THR A 104 -20.46 -1.98 -14.46
C THR A 104 -20.50 -3.15 -15.42
N PRO A 105 -21.67 -3.74 -15.70
CA PRO A 105 -21.76 -4.86 -16.63
C PRO A 105 -21.03 -4.46 -17.91
N LEU A 106 -20.07 -5.29 -18.34
CA LEU A 106 -19.36 -5.05 -19.59
C LEU A 106 -20.39 -4.75 -20.69
N PRO A 107 -20.17 -3.76 -21.56
CA PRO A 107 -20.96 -3.65 -22.77
C PRO A 107 -20.90 -5.01 -23.48
N LYS A 108 -22.06 -5.59 -23.81
CA LYS A 108 -22.15 -6.81 -24.62
C LYS A 108 -21.47 -6.51 -25.95
N ILE A 109 -20.24 -6.98 -26.13
CA ILE A 109 -19.58 -7.00 -27.42
C ILE A 109 -20.36 -8.01 -28.25
N THR A 110 -21.10 -7.50 -29.23
CA THR A 110 -21.75 -8.34 -30.23
C THR A 110 -20.64 -8.71 -31.21
N VAL A 111 -20.21 -9.96 -31.15
CA VAL A 111 -19.23 -10.53 -32.09
C VAL A 111 -19.93 -10.67 -33.44
N ALA A 112 -19.40 -9.99 -34.46
CA ALA A 112 -19.67 -10.28 -35.85
C ALA A 112 -18.36 -10.72 -36.51
N ASP A 113 -18.46 -11.86 -37.20
CA ASP A 113 -17.56 -12.54 -38.13
C ASP A 113 -16.32 -13.32 -37.63
N GLU A 114 -16.24 -14.54 -38.19
CA GLU A 114 -15.30 -15.65 -38.03
C GLU A 114 -14.58 -15.90 -39.41
N PRO A 115 -13.38 -16.53 -39.46
CA PRO A 115 -12.06 -15.90 -39.50
C PRO A 115 -11.41 -15.90 -40.92
N ALA A 116 -10.17 -15.43 -41.04
CA ALA A 116 -9.31 -15.73 -42.20
C ALA A 116 -8.08 -16.54 -41.72
N PRO A 117 -7.66 -17.61 -42.43
CA PRO A 117 -6.55 -18.46 -41.99
C PRO A 117 -5.20 -17.74 -42.16
N ALA A 118 -4.34 -17.90 -41.16
CA ALA A 118 -2.95 -17.42 -41.16
C ALA A 118 -2.06 -18.25 -42.11
N PRO A 119 -1.08 -17.66 -42.81
CA PRO A 119 0.00 -18.43 -43.41
C PRO A 119 0.94 -19.00 -42.33
N GLU A 120 1.28 -20.28 -42.42
CA GLU A 120 2.24 -20.92 -41.52
C GLU A 120 3.65 -20.31 -41.66
N PRO A 121 4.31 -19.90 -40.56
CA PRO A 121 5.67 -19.38 -40.61
C PRO A 121 6.71 -20.50 -40.79
N MET A 122 7.64 -20.31 -41.73
CA MET A 122 8.84 -21.15 -41.85
C MET A 122 9.68 -21.09 -40.57
N VAL A 123 9.89 -22.25 -39.93
CA VAL A 123 10.68 -22.38 -38.70
C VAL A 123 12.17 -22.39 -39.04
N ILE A 124 12.85 -21.26 -38.84
CA ILE A 124 14.32 -21.21 -38.77
C ILE A 124 14.73 -21.60 -37.35
N PRO A 125 15.60 -22.61 -37.13
CA PRO A 125 16.04 -22.96 -35.78
C PRO A 125 16.86 -21.81 -35.19
N ILE A 126 16.28 -21.12 -34.20
CA ILE A 126 16.99 -20.13 -33.38
C ILE A 126 17.95 -20.93 -32.47
N PRO A 127 19.25 -20.61 -32.42
CA PRO A 127 20.13 -21.21 -31.41
C PRO A 127 19.58 -20.84 -30.03
N THR A 128 19.23 -21.84 -29.24
CA THR A 128 18.72 -21.67 -27.87
C THR A 128 19.81 -21.00 -27.03
N LEU A 129 19.78 -19.67 -26.93
CA LEU A 129 20.45 -18.98 -25.83
C LEU A 129 19.68 -19.40 -24.57
N THR A 130 20.31 -20.23 -23.74
CA THR A 130 19.80 -20.56 -22.42
C THR A 130 19.50 -19.24 -21.71
N PRO A 131 18.25 -18.98 -21.26
CA PRO A 131 17.97 -17.77 -20.51
C PRO A 131 18.89 -17.76 -19.27
N PRO A 132 19.56 -16.62 -18.96
CA PRO A 132 20.36 -16.53 -17.75
C PRO A 132 19.51 -16.94 -16.53
N PRO A 133 20.07 -17.66 -15.55
CA PRO A 133 19.32 -18.08 -14.36
C PRO A 133 18.68 -16.87 -13.69
N LYS A 134 17.37 -16.90 -13.43
CA LYS A 134 16.67 -15.85 -12.68
C LYS A 134 17.19 -15.82 -11.24
N ASP A 135 18.09 -14.88 -10.99
CA ASP A 135 18.64 -14.34 -9.75
C ASP A 135 18.06 -14.88 -8.43
N LYS A 136 18.91 -15.56 -7.67
CA LYS A 136 18.64 -15.87 -6.26
C LYS A 136 18.75 -14.56 -5.47
N LYS A 137 17.62 -13.91 -5.21
CA LYS A 137 17.56 -12.66 -4.43
C LYS A 137 18.10 -12.87 -3.02
N PHE A 138 19.25 -12.28 -2.71
CA PHE A 138 19.81 -12.28 -1.36
C PHE A 138 19.10 -11.23 -0.52
N LEU A 139 18.06 -11.67 0.19
CA LEU A 139 17.35 -10.83 1.13
C LEU A 139 18.20 -10.49 2.35
N ALA A 140 18.06 -9.28 2.86
CA ALA A 140 18.78 -8.73 3.99
C ALA A 140 17.81 -8.30 5.11
N GLU A 141 18.38 -7.80 6.20
CA GLU A 141 17.65 -7.20 7.32
C GLU A 141 18.05 -5.73 7.52
N ILE A 142 17.12 -4.91 8.01
CA ILE A 142 17.43 -3.60 8.56
C ILE A 142 17.08 -3.61 10.04
N GLU A 143 18.07 -3.39 10.90
CA GLU A 143 17.87 -3.17 12.33
C GLU A 143 17.70 -1.67 12.57
N ALA A 144 16.54 -1.29 13.11
CA ALA A 144 16.23 0.07 13.49
C ALA A 144 16.24 0.21 15.01
N PHE A 145 16.74 1.34 15.49
CA PHE A 145 16.81 1.64 16.92
C PHE A 145 16.46 3.10 17.20
N VAL A 146 15.50 3.30 18.09
CA VAL A 146 15.10 4.62 18.60
C VAL A 146 15.58 4.72 20.04
N PHE A 147 16.30 5.78 20.37
CA PHE A 147 16.92 5.96 21.69
C PHE A 147 16.77 7.37 22.23
N GLU A 148 16.86 7.49 23.55
CA GLU A 148 16.94 8.77 24.23
C GLU A 148 18.41 9.23 24.26
N ASP A 149 18.70 10.25 23.47
CA ASP A 149 19.99 10.92 23.37
C ASP A 149 20.19 11.84 24.58
N ALA A 150 20.71 11.25 25.65
CA ALA A 150 20.84 11.90 26.95
C ALA A 150 21.96 12.95 26.95
N ASN A 151 22.97 12.77 26.07
CA ASN A 151 24.13 13.66 26.00
C ASN A 151 24.07 14.68 24.85
N GLY A 152 23.07 14.56 23.96
CA GLY A 152 22.76 15.51 22.89
C GLY A 152 23.66 15.39 21.65
N ASN A 153 24.36 14.27 21.47
CA ASN A 153 25.30 14.09 20.35
C ASN A 153 24.69 13.37 19.13
N ARG A 154 23.41 12.96 19.21
CA ARG A 154 22.62 12.27 18.18
C ARG A 154 23.19 10.92 17.73
N ARG A 155 24.09 10.34 18.51
CA ARG A 155 24.69 9.03 18.28
C ARG A 155 24.37 8.18 19.50
N PHE A 156 23.96 6.94 19.24
CA PHE A 156 23.78 6.01 20.34
C PHE A 156 25.10 5.77 21.07
N ASP A 157 25.12 6.05 22.36
CA ASP A 157 26.18 5.71 23.28
C ASP A 157 25.73 4.67 24.32
N GLU A 158 26.71 3.93 24.86
CA GLU A 158 26.43 2.92 25.87
C GLU A 158 25.75 3.55 27.10
N GLY A 159 24.60 2.99 27.49
CA GLY A 159 23.80 3.48 28.60
C GLY A 159 22.58 4.32 28.19
N GLU A 160 22.45 4.71 26.93
CA GLU A 160 21.27 5.43 26.45
C GLU A 160 20.07 4.47 26.29
N PRO A 161 18.90 4.78 26.89
CA PRO A 161 17.76 3.89 26.86
C PRO A 161 17.08 3.91 25.49
N GLY A 162 16.44 2.79 25.14
CA GLY A 162 15.62 2.69 23.93
C GLY A 162 14.20 3.24 24.14
N VAL A 163 13.61 3.81 23.08
CA VAL A 163 12.25 4.35 23.09
C VAL A 163 11.26 3.34 22.50
N ALA A 164 10.41 2.79 23.34
CA ALA A 164 9.42 1.77 22.97
C ALA A 164 8.16 2.37 22.30
N GLY A 165 7.42 1.53 21.56
CA GLY A 165 6.09 1.89 21.03
C GLY A 165 6.10 2.80 19.80
N VAL A 166 7.27 3.15 19.27
CA VAL A 166 7.43 4.05 18.14
C VAL A 166 7.16 3.29 16.85
N LYS A 167 6.21 3.78 16.04
CA LYS A 167 5.95 3.22 14.72
C LYS A 167 7.06 3.62 13.76
N LEU A 168 7.51 2.63 12.99
CA LEU A 168 8.48 2.78 11.92
C LEU A 168 7.89 2.25 10.61
N ILE A 169 8.26 2.84 9.48
CA ILE A 169 7.89 2.34 8.15
C ILE A 169 9.14 2.13 7.30
N LEU A 170 9.33 0.92 6.79
CA LEU A 170 10.23 0.68 5.67
C LEU A 170 9.47 0.98 4.40
N VAL A 171 9.95 1.89 3.56
CA VAL A 171 9.35 2.17 2.25
C VAL A 171 9.95 1.22 1.20
N LYS A 172 9.08 0.57 0.40
CA LYS A 172 9.51 -0.32 -0.68
C LYS A 172 9.49 0.42 -2.02
N GLY A 173 10.56 0.37 -2.79
CA GLY A 173 10.54 0.85 -4.17
C GLY A 173 11.87 0.65 -4.89
N ARG A 174 11.78 0.35 -6.19
CA ARG A 174 12.88 0.51 -7.17
C ARG A 174 12.66 1.84 -7.89
N VAL A 175 13.66 2.34 -8.62
CA VAL A 175 13.56 3.60 -9.39
C VAL A 175 12.46 3.57 -10.47
N ASP A 176 11.94 2.38 -10.83
CA ASP A 176 11.04 2.14 -11.96
C ASP A 176 9.62 1.67 -11.59
N GLN A 177 9.23 1.66 -10.32
CA GLN A 177 7.86 1.30 -9.88
C GLN A 177 7.31 2.31 -8.87
N PRO A 178 5.99 2.57 -8.87
CA PRO A 178 5.37 3.39 -7.82
C PRO A 178 5.72 2.78 -6.46
N PRO A 179 6.28 3.56 -5.51
CA PRO A 179 6.68 3.03 -4.23
C PRO A 179 5.47 2.43 -3.52
N LEU A 180 5.65 1.22 -3.03
CA LEU A 180 4.62 0.52 -2.28
C LEU A 180 4.80 0.84 -0.80
N ILE A 181 3.69 0.83 -0.05
CA ILE A 181 3.78 0.69 1.40
C ILE A 181 4.66 -0.52 1.67
N GLY A 182 5.76 -0.31 2.41
CA GLY A 182 6.54 -1.43 2.88
C GLY A 182 6.09 -1.85 4.27
N THR A 183 7.00 -2.41 5.03
CA THR A 183 6.63 -3.02 6.31
C THR A 183 6.49 -1.92 7.36
N ILE A 184 5.40 -1.97 8.14
CA ILE A 184 5.26 -1.14 9.35
C ILE A 184 5.70 -1.98 10.55
N GLY A 185 6.55 -1.39 11.37
CA GLY A 185 7.06 -1.95 12.60
C GLY A 185 6.76 -1.07 13.80
N VAL A 186 6.86 -1.64 15.00
CA VAL A 186 6.77 -0.90 16.26
C VAL A 186 7.99 -1.28 17.09
N THR A 187 8.70 -0.29 17.62
CA THR A 187 9.84 -0.57 18.50
C THR A 187 9.40 -1.32 19.74
N ASN A 188 10.20 -2.32 20.14
CA ASN A 188 9.98 -3.08 21.36
C ASN A 188 10.39 -2.26 22.61
N GLU A 189 10.30 -2.87 23.79
CA GLU A 189 10.67 -2.28 25.08
C GLU A 189 12.11 -1.74 25.12
N ASN A 190 13.00 -2.27 24.27
CA ASN A 190 14.39 -1.85 24.15
C ASN A 190 14.59 -0.84 23.00
N GLY A 191 13.53 -0.25 22.44
CA GLY A 191 13.61 0.71 21.34
C GLY A 191 13.98 0.12 19.97
N LYS A 192 14.01 -1.20 19.82
CA LYS A 192 14.48 -1.88 18.60
C LYS A 192 13.35 -2.43 17.75
N TYR A 193 13.55 -2.44 16.43
CA TYR A 193 12.72 -3.18 15.48
C TYR A 193 13.58 -3.74 14.34
N VAL A 194 13.24 -4.91 13.80
CA VAL A 194 13.97 -5.54 12.69
C VAL A 194 13.05 -5.74 11.49
N PHE A 195 13.36 -5.07 10.39
CA PHE A 195 12.76 -5.34 9.09
C PHE A 195 13.46 -6.55 8.47
N LYS A 196 12.73 -7.65 8.26
CA LYS A 196 13.24 -8.86 7.62
C LYS A 196 12.89 -8.89 6.13
N ASN A 197 13.60 -9.72 5.38
CA ASN A 197 13.31 -10.00 3.97
C ASN A 197 13.36 -8.74 3.08
N VAL A 198 14.30 -7.84 3.37
CA VAL A 198 14.49 -6.59 2.64
C VAL A 198 15.31 -6.84 1.39
N GLU A 199 14.87 -6.34 0.24
CA GLU A 199 15.66 -6.46 -0.98
C GLU A 199 16.83 -5.46 -0.98
N PRO A 200 17.98 -5.84 -1.56
CA PRO A 200 19.14 -4.96 -1.68
C PRO A 200 18.83 -3.66 -2.43
N GLY A 201 19.66 -2.65 -2.19
CA GLY A 201 19.54 -1.32 -2.80
C GLY A 201 19.08 -0.23 -1.82
N PRO A 202 18.87 1.00 -2.30
CA PRO A 202 18.47 2.13 -1.47
C PRO A 202 17.06 1.91 -0.88
N ARG A 203 16.93 2.11 0.43
CA ARG A 203 15.67 2.05 1.19
C ARG A 203 15.55 3.25 2.10
N ALA A 204 14.31 3.66 2.41
CA ALA A 204 14.04 4.67 3.41
C ALA A 204 13.32 4.03 4.60
N VAL A 205 13.78 4.36 5.81
CA VAL A 205 13.09 4.04 7.06
C VAL A 205 12.58 5.34 7.66
N GLY A 206 11.27 5.39 7.87
CA GLY A 206 10.56 6.51 8.47
C GLY A 206 10.14 6.24 9.91
N LEU A 207 10.08 7.31 10.71
CA LEU A 207 9.55 7.33 12.06
C LEU A 207 8.27 8.17 12.08
N TYR A 208 7.21 7.65 12.70
CA TYR A 208 5.99 8.42 12.92
C TYR A 208 6.12 9.21 14.22
N GLU A 209 6.45 10.51 14.12
CA GLU A 209 6.68 11.37 15.30
C GLU A 209 5.47 11.39 16.25
N THR A 210 4.25 11.27 15.72
CA THR A 210 3.01 11.22 16.50
C THR A 210 2.86 9.96 17.37
N THR A 211 3.79 9.01 17.25
CA THR A 211 3.83 7.78 18.06
C THR A 211 4.98 7.77 19.05
N LEU A 212 5.76 8.84 19.12
CA LEU A 212 6.68 9.05 20.22
C LEU A 212 5.90 9.23 21.52
N PRO A 213 6.43 8.74 22.66
CA PRO A 213 5.92 9.12 23.97
C PRO A 213 5.82 10.65 24.10
N PRO A 214 4.78 11.21 24.76
CA PRO A 214 4.57 12.65 24.84
C PRO A 214 5.76 13.46 25.35
N GLU A 215 6.57 12.87 26.22
CA GLU A 215 7.76 13.45 26.83
C GLU A 215 9.00 13.44 25.90
N VAL A 216 8.98 12.67 24.81
CA VAL A 216 10.11 12.51 23.89
C VAL A 216 9.93 13.39 22.66
N VAL A 217 10.86 14.31 22.47
CA VAL A 217 10.97 15.13 21.27
C VAL A 217 12.01 14.55 20.32
N LEU A 218 11.65 14.32 19.05
CA LEU A 218 12.62 13.86 18.05
C LEU A 218 13.63 14.97 17.75
N ILE A 219 14.93 14.63 17.86
CA ILE A 219 16.03 15.56 17.57
C ILE A 219 16.94 15.10 16.41
N SER A 220 16.71 13.89 15.89
CA SER A 220 17.25 13.44 14.59
C SER A 220 16.31 13.78 13.43
N GLU A 221 16.70 13.36 12.21
CA GLU A 221 15.76 13.23 11.10
C GLU A 221 14.69 12.18 11.41
N SER A 222 13.48 12.37 10.88
CA SER A 222 12.37 11.41 10.96
C SER A 222 12.45 10.33 9.88
N THR A 223 13.33 10.49 8.90
CA THR A 223 13.52 9.55 7.80
C THR A 223 15.00 9.39 7.51
N VAL A 224 15.46 8.14 7.44
CA VAL A 224 16.84 7.80 7.12
C VAL A 224 16.86 6.95 5.86
N VAL A 225 17.65 7.37 4.88
CA VAL A 225 17.93 6.58 3.68
C VAL A 225 19.15 5.70 3.95
N VAL A 226 19.03 4.40 3.67
CA VAL A 226 20.08 3.40 3.89
C VAL A 226 20.23 2.52 2.65
N THR A 227 21.47 2.22 2.28
CA THR A 227 21.78 1.25 1.22
C THR A 227 21.84 -0.14 1.83
N VAL A 228 20.94 -1.01 1.40
CA VAL A 228 20.86 -2.40 1.86
C VAL A 228 21.77 -3.28 1.00
N PRO A 229 22.73 -4.02 1.59
CA PRO A 229 23.60 -4.91 0.85
C PRO A 229 22.87 -6.16 0.32
N GLU A 230 23.51 -6.90 -0.58
CA GLU A 230 23.09 -8.24 -0.97
C GLU A 230 23.28 -9.22 0.19
N GLY A 231 22.18 -9.57 0.87
CA GLY A 231 22.25 -10.30 2.14
C GLY A 231 22.84 -9.47 3.28
N GLY A 232 22.83 -10.01 4.51
CA GLY A 232 23.39 -9.35 5.68
C GLY A 232 22.46 -8.34 6.34
N LYS A 233 23.03 -7.30 6.96
CA LYS A 233 22.32 -6.34 7.82
C LYS A 233 22.74 -4.89 7.55
N SER A 234 21.77 -4.00 7.62
CA SER A 234 21.97 -2.55 7.70
C SER A 234 21.40 -2.01 9.02
N TYR A 235 21.89 -0.85 9.46
CA TYR A 235 21.49 -0.23 10.71
C TYR A 235 20.95 1.18 10.48
N VAL A 236 19.88 1.53 11.20
CA VAL A 236 19.28 2.87 11.20
C VAL A 236 19.01 3.28 12.64
N THR A 237 19.32 4.52 13.00
CA THR A 237 19.05 5.07 14.33
C THR A 237 18.23 6.35 14.27
N PHE A 238 17.43 6.58 15.32
CA PHE A 238 16.67 7.81 15.55
C PHE A 238 16.89 8.28 16.99
N ALA A 239 17.19 9.57 17.16
CA ALA A 239 17.49 10.17 18.45
C ALA A 239 16.31 11.02 18.94
N GLY A 240 15.77 10.69 20.10
CA GLY A 240 14.82 11.49 20.86
C GLY A 240 15.47 12.13 22.08
N LYS A 241 14.89 13.21 22.60
CA LYS A 241 15.31 13.83 23.86
C LYS A 241 14.09 14.06 24.74
N ILE A 242 14.22 13.77 26.03
CA ILE A 242 13.18 14.13 26.98
C ILE A 242 13.24 15.64 27.22
N GLU A 243 12.18 16.35 26.85
CA GLU A 243 11.94 17.70 27.35
C GLU A 243 11.18 17.56 28.67
N LYS A 244 11.82 17.95 29.78
CA LYS A 244 11.09 18.10 31.05
C LYS A 244 10.32 19.40 30.95
N ASP A 245 9.00 19.34 31.09
CA ASP A 245 8.18 20.52 31.31
C ASP A 245 8.74 21.26 32.53
N GLU A 246 9.31 22.46 32.31
CA GLU A 246 9.72 23.40 33.37
C GLU A 246 8.51 24.12 33.98
#